data_AF-A0A3D5Z4H1-F1
#
_entry.id   AF-A0A3D5Z4H1-F1
#
_cell.length_a   1.000
_cell.length_b   1.000
_cell.length_c   1.000
_cell.angle_alpha   90.00
_cell.angle_beta   90.00
_cell.angle_gamma   90.00
#
_symmetry.space_group_name_H-M   'P 1'
#
loop_
_entity.id
_entity.type
_entity.pdbx_description
1 polymer ?
#
loop_
_entity_poly.entity_id
_entity_poly.type
_entity_poly.pdbx_seq_one_letter_code
_entity_poly.pdbx_strand_id
1 'polypeptide(L)'
;MYKIPDSLKSEISAFAKHVHDFRNGEIEAVKFKAIRVPMGIYEQRVNGTFMVRVRCAAGMISPNQLKKVALLAQKEGTEPIHITTRQEIQLHNVKLEQAPGILEQLYRLGLSSRGGGGNTVRNIMASEDAGIAKDEIFNVTPYALSLTNTLIAESDSWSLPRKYKIAFAG
;
A
#
# COMPACT_ATOMS: atom_id res chain seq x y z
N MET A 1 12.10 2.93 -9.35
CA MET A 1 11.13 2.90 -8.22
C MET A 1 10.23 4.11 -8.32
N TYR A 2 8.98 4.00 -7.89
CA TYR A 2 8.04 5.13 -7.85
C TYR A 2 8.41 6.11 -6.71
N LYS A 3 7.93 7.34 -6.81
CA LYS A 3 8.20 8.42 -5.86
C LYS A 3 7.13 8.42 -4.77
N ILE A 4 7.57 8.53 -3.52
CA ILE A 4 6.69 8.72 -2.37
C ILE A 4 6.32 10.20 -2.28
N PRO A 5 5.03 10.56 -2.15
CA PRO A 5 4.64 11.95 -2.00
C PRO A 5 5.02 12.47 -0.61
N ASP A 6 5.43 13.74 -0.53
CA ASP A 6 5.87 14.38 0.73
C ASP A 6 4.74 14.41 1.78
N SER A 7 3.49 14.45 1.34
CA SER A 7 2.30 14.40 2.20
C SER A 7 2.16 13.08 2.96
N LEU A 8 2.75 11.99 2.50
CA LEU A 8 2.55 10.68 3.13
C LEU A 8 3.06 10.66 4.58
N LYS A 9 4.13 11.39 4.90
CA LYS A 9 4.69 11.41 6.25
C LYS A 9 3.72 12.03 7.26
N SER A 10 3.10 13.15 6.93
CA SER A 10 2.11 13.79 7.81
C SER A 10 0.83 12.96 7.91
N GLU A 11 0.41 12.30 6.83
CA GLU A 11 -0.71 11.37 6.82
C GLU A 11 -0.48 10.15 7.73
N ILE A 12 0.73 9.59 7.76
CA ILE A 12 1.10 8.50 8.68
C ILE A 12 1.02 8.98 10.14
N SER A 13 1.54 10.17 10.45
CA SER A 13 1.45 10.77 11.78
C SER A 13 -0.01 11.01 12.20
N ALA A 14 -0.84 11.52 11.29
CA ALA A 14 -2.26 11.71 11.53
C ALA A 14 -2.97 10.36 11.75
N PHE A 15 -2.63 9.34 10.97
CA PHE A 15 -3.16 7.98 11.14
C PHE A 15 -2.82 7.41 12.52
N ALA A 16 -1.60 7.63 13.03
CA ALA A 16 -1.22 7.22 14.38
C ALA A 16 -2.13 7.85 15.46
N LYS A 17 -2.45 9.13 15.31
CA LYS A 17 -3.43 9.81 16.19
C LYS A 17 -4.81 9.18 16.08
N HIS A 18 -5.31 8.94 14.86
CA HIS A 18 -6.62 8.31 14.67
C HIS A 18 -6.71 6.91 15.28
N VAL A 19 -5.62 6.13 15.26
CA VAL A 19 -5.55 4.83 15.95
C VAL A 19 -5.70 5.01 17.46
N HIS A 20 -5.00 5.99 18.04
CA HIS A 20 -5.11 6.31 19.46
C HIS A 20 -6.54 6.74 19.84
N ASP A 21 -7.10 7.71 19.11
CA ASP A 21 -8.45 8.23 19.33
C ASP A 21 -9.51 7.11 19.21
N PHE A 22 -9.40 6.23 18.20
CA PHE A 22 -10.30 5.08 18.04
C PHE A 22 -10.22 4.12 19.23
N ARG A 23 -9.01 3.82 19.72
CA ARG A 23 -8.80 2.94 20.88
C ARG A 23 -9.34 3.52 22.18
N ASN A 24 -9.40 4.85 22.30
CA ASN A 24 -10.00 5.55 23.43
C ASN A 24 -11.52 5.73 23.30
N GLY A 25 -12.13 5.29 22.19
CA GLY A 25 -13.56 5.44 21.93
C GLY A 25 -13.97 6.83 21.43
N GLU A 26 -13.01 7.69 21.05
CA GLU A 26 -13.26 9.06 20.56
C GLU A 26 -13.68 9.07 19.07
N ILE A 27 -13.41 7.98 18.33
CA ILE A 27 -13.81 7.80 16.94
C ILE A 27 -14.64 6.52 16.83
N GLU A 28 -15.81 6.62 16.20
CA GLU A 28 -16.63 5.45 15.91
C GLU A 28 -16.02 4.54 14.83
N ALA A 29 -16.32 3.24 14.89
CA ALA A 29 -15.78 2.25 13.96
C ALA A 29 -16.06 2.56 12.48
N VAL A 30 -17.21 3.15 12.15
CA VAL A 30 -17.56 3.53 10.77
C VAL A 30 -16.64 4.63 10.25
N LYS A 31 -16.44 5.69 11.05
CA LYS A 31 -15.54 6.80 10.72
C LYS A 31 -14.09 6.33 10.65
N PHE A 32 -13.66 5.50 11.59
CA PHE A 32 -12.31 4.95 11.59
C PHE A 32 -12.04 4.02 10.39
N LYS A 33 -13.05 3.23 9.98
CA LYS A 33 -12.99 2.44 8.74
C LYS A 33 -12.74 3.30 7.51
N ALA A 34 -13.40 4.46 7.40
CA ALA A 34 -13.20 5.39 6.29
C ALA A 34 -11.77 5.97 6.26
N ILE A 35 -11.10 6.09 7.41
CA ILE A 35 -9.71 6.57 7.54
C ILE A 35 -8.69 5.47 7.21
N ARG A 36 -8.81 4.30 7.83
CA ARG A 36 -7.79 3.22 7.74
C ARG A 36 -7.76 2.52 6.38
N VAL A 37 -8.92 2.40 5.74
CA VAL A 37 -9.07 1.59 4.52
C VAL A 37 -8.33 2.23 3.32
N PRO A 38 -8.40 3.55 3.06
CA PRO A 38 -7.54 4.22 2.08
C PRO A 38 -6.04 4.13 2.40
N MET A 39 -5.67 4.04 3.68
CA MET A 39 -4.29 3.77 4.12
C MET A 39 -3.85 2.32 3.91
N GLY A 40 -4.66 1.49 3.24
CA GLY A 40 -4.32 0.11 2.92
C GLY A 40 -4.48 -0.86 4.09
N ILE A 41 -5.18 -0.46 5.15
CA ILE A 41 -5.37 -1.24 6.37
C ILE A 41 -6.80 -1.81 6.42
N TYR A 42 -6.92 -3.10 6.12
CA TYR A 42 -8.20 -3.82 6.17
C TYR A 42 -8.29 -4.67 7.42
N GLU A 43 -9.50 -4.80 7.93
CA GLU A 43 -9.76 -5.74 9.03
C GLU A 43 -10.05 -7.11 8.42
N GLN A 44 -9.50 -8.15 9.04
CA GLN A 44 -9.72 -9.53 8.64
C GLN A 44 -10.97 -10.09 9.33
N ARG A 45 -11.33 -11.33 8.98
CA ARG A 45 -12.48 -12.01 9.58
C ARG A 45 -12.30 -12.29 11.09
N VAL A 46 -11.05 -12.39 11.54
CA VAL A 46 -10.73 -12.48 12.96
C VAL A 46 -10.71 -11.07 13.52
N ASN A 47 -11.64 -10.77 14.42
CA ASN A 47 -11.78 -9.45 15.02
C ASN A 47 -10.47 -8.97 15.64
N GLY A 48 -10.15 -7.68 15.46
CA GLY A 48 -8.93 -7.08 15.99
C GLY A 48 -7.64 -7.42 15.21
N THR A 49 -7.74 -8.18 14.10
CA THR A 49 -6.61 -8.43 13.21
C THR A 49 -6.78 -7.70 11.88
N PHE A 50 -5.66 -7.19 11.37
CA PHE A 50 -5.63 -6.35 10.19
C PHE A 50 -4.62 -6.85 9.16
N MET A 51 -4.87 -6.49 7.91
CA MET A 51 -3.96 -6.67 6.79
C MET A 51 -3.47 -5.30 6.35
N VAL A 52 -2.15 -5.15 6.20
CA VAL A 52 -1.49 -3.99 5.60
C VAL A 52 -1.07 -4.37 4.18
N ARG A 53 -1.56 -3.63 3.19
CA ARG A 53 -1.20 -3.84 1.79
C ARG A 53 -0.12 -2.88 1.34
N VAL A 54 1.04 -3.41 0.99
CA VAL A 54 2.19 -2.65 0.48
C VAL A 54 2.12 -2.56 -1.05
N ARG A 55 2.14 -1.33 -1.57
CA ARG A 55 2.15 -1.03 -3.00
C ARG A 55 3.52 -1.34 -3.60
N CYS A 56 3.53 -2.05 -4.73
CA CYS A 56 4.72 -2.26 -5.56
C CYS A 56 4.37 -1.85 -6.99
N ALA A 57 4.62 -0.59 -7.33
CA ALA A 57 4.25 -0.01 -8.62
C ALA A 57 4.92 -0.77 -9.77
N ALA A 58 4.16 -1.08 -10.83
CA ALA A 58 4.61 -1.91 -11.95
C ALA A 58 5.14 -3.29 -11.52
N GLY A 59 4.72 -3.80 -10.36
CA GLY A 59 5.25 -5.01 -9.75
C GLY A 59 6.70 -4.94 -9.29
N MET A 60 7.30 -3.74 -9.31
CA MET A 60 8.71 -3.55 -8.99
C MET A 60 8.94 -3.45 -7.48
N ILE A 61 9.89 -4.24 -6.99
CA ILE A 61 10.46 -4.13 -5.65
C ILE A 61 11.95 -4.48 -5.73
N SER A 62 12.81 -3.67 -5.09
CA SER A 62 14.24 -4.01 -5.06
C SER A 62 14.51 -5.18 -4.10
N PRO A 63 15.57 -5.98 -4.31
CA PRO A 63 15.95 -7.06 -3.39
C PRO A 63 16.12 -6.58 -1.93
N ASN A 64 16.68 -5.38 -1.73
CA ASN A 64 16.82 -4.80 -0.39
C ASN A 64 15.46 -4.45 0.23
N GLN A 65 14.54 -3.86 -0.54
CA GLN A 65 13.18 -3.58 -0.05
C GLN A 65 12.44 -4.86 0.33
N LEU A 66 12.48 -5.88 -0.53
CA LEU A 66 11.83 -7.17 -0.25
C LEU A 66 12.39 -7.82 1.01
N LYS A 67 13.72 -7.87 1.17
CA LYS A 67 14.38 -8.37 2.38
C LYS A 67 13.94 -7.59 3.62
N LYS A 68 13.88 -6.26 3.55
CA LYS A 68 13.48 -5.41 4.68
C LYS A 68 12.00 -5.58 5.03
N VAL A 69 11.13 -5.76 4.05
CA VAL A 69 9.71 -6.08 4.27
C VAL A 69 9.57 -7.45 4.94
N ALA A 70 10.33 -8.46 4.52
CA ALA A 70 10.32 -9.77 5.16
C ALA A 70 10.80 -9.71 6.63
N LEU A 71 11.89 -8.98 6.90
CA LEU A 71 12.39 -8.78 8.27
C LEU A 71 11.41 -7.99 9.14
N LEU A 72 10.73 -6.99 8.56
CA LEU A 72 9.66 -6.27 9.24
C LEU A 72 8.50 -7.22 9.57
N ALA A 73 8.12 -8.10 8.63
CA ALA A 73 7.05 -9.05 8.85
C ALA A 73 7.35 -10.00 10.01
N GLN A 74 8.58 -10.53 10.05
CA GLN A 74 9.08 -11.38 11.13
C GLN A 74 9.08 -10.66 12.48
N LYS A 75 9.63 -9.44 12.53
CA LYS A 75 9.68 -8.63 13.75
C LYS A 75 8.29 -8.37 14.34
N GLU A 76 7.31 -8.10 13.49
CA GLU A 76 5.95 -7.76 13.92
C GLU A 76 5.05 -9.00 14.08
N GLY A 77 5.55 -10.21 13.82
CA GLY A 77 4.78 -11.47 13.92
C GLY A 77 3.68 -11.60 12.86
N THR A 78 3.93 -11.09 11.66
CA THR A 78 2.96 -10.98 10.54
C THR A 78 3.34 -11.86 9.35
N GLU A 79 4.24 -12.80 9.58
CA GLU A 79 4.67 -13.81 8.59
C GLU A 79 3.63 -14.93 8.44
N PRO A 80 3.53 -15.55 7.25
CA PRO A 80 4.27 -15.23 6.02
C PRO A 80 3.75 -13.94 5.33
N ILE A 81 4.58 -13.34 4.48
CA ILE A 81 4.11 -12.29 3.56
C ILE A 81 3.36 -12.90 2.38
N HIS A 82 2.34 -12.22 1.89
CA HIS A 82 1.54 -12.70 0.76
C HIS A 82 1.77 -11.83 -0.48
N ILE A 83 2.21 -12.44 -1.58
CA ILE A 83 2.24 -11.79 -2.90
C ILE A 83 0.85 -11.90 -3.51
N THR A 84 0.34 -10.81 -4.06
CA THR A 84 -1.02 -10.75 -4.60
C THR A 84 -1.03 -10.83 -6.11
N THR A 85 -2.18 -11.19 -6.68
CA THR A 85 -2.45 -11.12 -8.13
C THR A 85 -2.47 -9.69 -8.68
N ARG A 86 -2.26 -8.67 -7.84
CA ARG A 86 -2.09 -7.28 -8.26
C ARG A 86 -0.64 -6.79 -8.15
N GLN A 87 0.31 -7.72 -8.03
CA GLN A 87 1.73 -7.42 -7.86
C GLN A 87 1.98 -6.52 -6.63
N GLU A 88 1.24 -6.76 -5.55
CA GLU A 88 1.39 -6.10 -4.24
C GLU A 88 1.82 -7.13 -3.19
N ILE A 89 2.30 -6.67 -2.03
CA ILE A 89 2.59 -7.51 -0.85
C ILE A 89 1.55 -7.24 0.24
N GLN A 90 1.09 -8.26 0.96
CA GLN A 90 0.25 -8.12 2.14
C GLN A 90 0.93 -8.69 3.38
N LEU A 91 0.87 -7.93 4.47
CA LEU A 91 1.20 -8.36 5.82
C LEU A 91 -0.12 -8.65 6.55
N HIS A 92 -0.29 -9.84 7.08
CA HIS A 92 -1.52 -10.28 7.74
C HIS A 92 -1.36 -10.35 9.26
N ASN A 93 -2.47 -10.46 9.98
CA ASN A 93 -2.52 -10.61 11.43
C ASN A 93 -1.87 -9.44 12.20
N VAL A 94 -1.83 -8.27 11.56
CA VAL A 94 -1.31 -7.03 12.14
C VAL A 94 -2.28 -6.57 13.22
N LYS A 95 -1.80 -6.32 14.43
CA LYS A 95 -2.60 -5.64 15.46
C LYS A 95 -2.69 -4.16 15.13
N LEU A 96 -3.80 -3.51 15.48
CA LEU A 96 -4.05 -2.13 15.08
C LEU A 96 -2.95 -1.17 15.56
N GLU A 97 -2.42 -1.41 16.76
CA GLU A 97 -1.36 -0.61 17.39
C GLU A 97 -0.02 -0.69 16.64
N GLN A 98 0.23 -1.80 15.95
CA GLN A 98 1.45 -2.00 15.16
C GLN A 98 1.40 -1.25 13.83
N ALA A 99 0.19 -1.00 13.30
CA ALA A 99 0.01 -0.48 11.96
C ALA A 99 0.75 0.85 11.72
N PRO A 100 0.66 1.89 12.58
CA PRO A 100 1.42 3.13 12.38
C PRO A 100 2.94 2.91 12.29
N GLY A 101 3.48 2.04 13.13
CA GLY A 101 4.91 1.69 13.12
C GLY A 101 5.33 1.00 11.82
N ILE A 102 4.50 0.07 11.33
CA ILE A 102 4.70 -0.58 10.03
C ILE A 102 4.70 0.45 8.90
N LEU A 103 3.74 1.38 8.89
CA LEU A 103 3.65 2.42 7.85
C LEU A 103 4.89 3.32 7.81
N GLU A 104 5.39 3.74 8.97
CA GLU A 104 6.61 4.55 9.08
C GLU A 104 7.84 3.80 8.56
N GLN A 105 7.96 2.49 8.85
CA GLN A 105 9.06 1.68 8.33
C GLN A 105 8.97 1.51 6.82
N LEU A 106 7.77 1.29 6.26
CA LEU A 106 7.56 1.24 4.82
C LEU A 106 7.94 2.57 4.16
N TYR A 107 7.54 3.70 4.74
CA TYR A 107 7.90 5.03 4.26
C TYR A 107 9.43 5.21 4.16
N ARG A 108 10.18 4.81 5.20
CA ARG A 108 11.65 4.86 5.21
C ARG A 108 12.31 3.98 4.16
N LEU A 109 11.63 2.91 3.73
CA LEU A 109 12.08 2.01 2.66
C LEU A 109 11.71 2.53 1.26
N GLY A 110 11.05 3.69 1.15
CA GLY A 110 10.52 4.19 -0.13
C GLY A 110 9.32 3.38 -0.63
N LEU A 111 8.54 2.81 0.29
CA LEU A 111 7.31 2.06 0.02
C LEU A 111 6.10 2.76 0.67
N SER A 112 4.90 2.41 0.24
CA SER A 112 3.65 2.96 0.76
C SER A 112 2.54 1.93 0.75
N SER A 113 1.59 2.04 1.67
CA SER A 113 0.32 1.30 1.63
C SER A 113 -0.86 2.15 1.13
N ARG A 114 -0.62 3.43 0.81
CA ARG A 114 -1.63 4.39 0.37
C ARG A 114 -2.35 3.87 -0.88
N GLY A 115 -3.68 3.85 -0.84
CA GLY A 115 -4.52 3.30 -1.90
C GLY A 115 -4.57 1.77 -1.94
N GLY A 116 -4.01 1.07 -0.97
CA GLY A 116 -4.13 -0.39 -0.88
C GLY A 116 -5.58 -0.84 -0.65
N GLY A 117 -6.44 0.09 -0.21
CA GLY A 117 -7.86 -0.14 0.04
C GLY A 117 -8.77 1.01 -0.32
N GLY A 118 -10.07 0.80 -0.07
CA GLY A 118 -11.12 1.80 -0.27
C GLY A 118 -11.53 1.96 -1.72
N ASN A 119 -12.26 3.05 -1.97
CA ASN A 119 -12.59 3.51 -3.30
C ASN A 119 -11.48 4.46 -3.78
N THR A 120 -10.34 3.86 -4.09
CA THR A 120 -9.12 4.56 -4.46
C THR A 120 -8.54 3.99 -5.74
N VAL A 121 -7.56 4.68 -6.31
CA VAL A 121 -6.68 4.12 -7.34
C VAL A 121 -5.79 3.04 -6.70
N ARG A 122 -5.96 1.80 -7.14
CA ARG A 122 -5.17 0.65 -6.67
C ARG A 122 -3.76 0.65 -7.26
N ASN A 123 -2.94 -0.32 -6.88
CA ASN A 123 -1.65 -0.54 -7.51
C ASN A 123 -1.79 -0.60 -9.04
N ILE A 124 -0.88 0.07 -9.74
CA ILE A 124 -0.79 0.07 -11.20
C ILE A 124 0.20 -1.02 -11.58
N MET A 125 -0.27 -1.99 -12.36
CA MET A 125 0.52 -3.14 -12.79
C MET A 125 1.21 -2.88 -14.12
N ALA A 126 2.27 -3.64 -14.38
CA ALA A 126 2.90 -3.78 -15.69
C ALA A 126 3.21 -5.26 -15.93
N SER A 127 3.43 -5.68 -17.18
CA SER A 127 4.00 -7.01 -17.47
C SER A 127 5.28 -7.23 -16.65
N GLU A 128 5.44 -8.43 -16.11
CA GLU A 128 6.56 -8.81 -15.24
C GLU A 128 7.93 -8.73 -15.93
N ASP A 129 7.95 -8.82 -17.25
CA ASP A 129 9.09 -8.83 -18.14
C ASP A 129 9.16 -7.58 -19.04
N ALA A 130 8.37 -6.54 -18.76
CA ALA A 130 8.42 -5.28 -19.48
C ALA A 130 9.84 -4.69 -19.50
N GLY A 131 10.33 -4.35 -20.70
CA GLY A 131 11.71 -3.91 -20.95
C GLY A 131 12.72 -5.05 -21.16
N ILE A 132 12.30 -6.32 -21.10
CA ILE A 132 13.15 -7.51 -21.22
C ILE A 132 12.55 -8.52 -22.22
N ALA A 133 11.22 -8.61 -22.30
CA ALA A 133 10.51 -9.49 -23.22
C ALA A 133 10.98 -9.30 -24.67
N LYS A 134 11.11 -10.40 -25.41
CA LYS A 134 11.54 -10.34 -26.82
C LYS A 134 10.40 -9.98 -27.77
N ASP A 135 9.17 -10.19 -27.30
CA ASP A 135 7.92 -10.06 -28.02
C ASP A 135 7.09 -8.85 -27.57
N GLU A 136 7.57 -8.04 -26.63
CA GLU A 136 6.92 -6.75 -26.30
C GLU A 136 6.99 -5.80 -27.49
N ILE A 137 5.90 -5.07 -27.76
CA ILE A 137 5.86 -4.01 -28.75
C ILE A 137 6.68 -2.81 -28.27
N PHE A 138 6.58 -2.49 -26.97
CA PHE A 138 7.40 -1.48 -26.31
C PHE A 138 7.37 -1.62 -24.78
N ASN A 139 8.43 -1.11 -24.13
CA ASN A 139 8.53 -1.11 -22.67
C ASN A 139 7.49 -0.17 -22.01
N VAL A 140 6.53 -0.76 -21.29
CA VAL A 140 5.46 -0.03 -20.59
C VAL A 140 5.83 0.48 -19.19
N THR A 141 6.96 0.05 -18.62
CA THR A 141 7.37 0.39 -17.25
C THR A 141 7.45 1.90 -16.98
N PRO A 142 8.02 2.76 -17.88
CA PRO A 142 8.07 4.20 -17.64
C PRO A 142 6.69 4.83 -17.50
N TYR A 143 5.69 4.35 -18.24
CA TYR A 143 4.32 4.86 -18.22
C TYR A 143 3.59 4.45 -16.94
N ALA A 144 3.71 3.17 -16.54
CA ALA A 144 3.13 2.68 -15.29
C ALA A 144 3.70 3.41 -14.06
N LEU A 145 5.02 3.67 -14.05
CA LEU A 145 5.66 4.43 -12.97
C LEU A 145 5.27 5.91 -12.98
N SER A 146 5.25 6.54 -14.16
CA SER A 146 4.85 7.95 -14.30
C SER A 146 3.42 8.17 -13.80
N LEU A 147 2.48 7.35 -14.26
CA LEU A 147 1.09 7.42 -13.82
C LEU A 147 0.93 7.11 -12.33
N THR A 148 1.73 6.19 -11.79
CA THR A 148 1.75 5.94 -10.33
C THR A 148 2.18 7.19 -9.57
N ASN A 149 3.25 7.87 -10.00
CA ASN A 149 3.77 9.06 -9.33
C ASN A 149 2.74 10.20 -9.34
N THR A 150 2.01 10.38 -10.44
CA THR A 150 0.95 11.38 -10.54
C THR A 150 -0.23 11.03 -9.63
N LEU A 151 -0.80 9.83 -9.78
CA LEU A 151 -2.02 9.46 -9.07
C LEU A 151 -1.79 9.26 -7.57
N ILE A 152 -0.59 8.88 -7.13
CA ILE A 152 -0.30 8.75 -5.70
C ILE A 152 -0.19 10.11 -4.99
N ALA A 153 0.10 11.19 -5.72
CA ALA A 153 0.16 12.54 -5.18
C ALA A 153 -1.20 13.26 -5.25
N GLU A 154 -2.05 12.87 -6.20
CA GLU A 154 -3.35 13.47 -6.43
C GLU A 154 -4.36 13.13 -5.33
N SER A 155 -5.05 14.14 -4.78
CA SER A 155 -6.00 13.93 -3.68
C SER A 155 -7.24 13.17 -4.12
N ASP A 156 -7.71 13.43 -5.34
CA ASP A 156 -8.95 12.84 -5.86
C ASP A 156 -8.83 11.33 -6.08
N SER A 157 -7.60 10.82 -6.23
CA SER A 157 -7.30 9.39 -6.32
C SER A 157 -7.73 8.59 -5.08
N TRP A 158 -8.08 9.26 -3.98
CA TRP A 158 -8.40 8.63 -2.69
C TRP A 158 -9.88 8.66 -2.32
N SER A 159 -10.72 9.34 -3.11
CA SER A 159 -12.15 9.52 -2.84
C SER A 159 -13.00 9.29 -4.10
N LEU A 160 -12.80 8.15 -4.75
CA LEU A 160 -13.54 7.76 -5.95
C LEU A 160 -14.93 7.18 -5.60
N PRO A 161 -15.88 7.13 -6.54
CA PRO A 161 -17.13 6.38 -6.36
C PRO A 161 -16.89 4.88 -6.12
N ARG A 162 -15.86 4.31 -6.76
CA ARG A 162 -15.44 2.92 -6.58
C ARG A 162 -13.94 2.75 -6.81
N LYS A 163 -13.37 1.65 -6.31
CA LYS A 163 -11.99 1.25 -6.58
C LYS A 163 -11.70 1.25 -8.08
N TYR A 164 -10.61 1.89 -8.48
CA TYR A 164 -10.17 1.96 -9.88
C TYR A 164 -8.86 1.19 -10.04
N LYS A 165 -8.77 0.36 -11.08
CA LYS A 165 -7.65 -0.56 -11.31
C LYS A 165 -7.09 -0.33 -12.70
N ILE A 166 -5.78 -0.17 -12.77
CA ILE A 166 -5.05 0.08 -14.02
C ILE A 166 -4.00 -1.01 -14.17
N ALA A 167 -3.74 -1.43 -15.40
CA ALA A 167 -2.72 -2.37 -15.78
C ALA A 167 -2.17 -1.99 -17.15
N PHE A 168 -0.87 -2.11 -17.31
CA PHE A 168 -0.18 -1.95 -18.58
C PHE A 168 0.36 -3.30 -19.04
N ALA A 169 0.29 -3.56 -20.34
CA ALA A 169 0.98 -4.64 -21.02
C ALA A 169 1.50 -4.10 -22.35
N GLY A 170 2.70 -4.51 -22.72
CA GLY A 170 3.43 -4.03 -23.90
C GLY A 170 3.63 -5.14 -24.91
#